data_AF-A0A3L8CDN0-F1
#
_entry.id   AF-A0A3L8CDN0-F1
#
_cell.length_a   1.000
_cell.length_b   1.000
_cell.length_c   1.000
_cell.angle_alpha   90.00
_cell.angle_beta   90.00
_cell.angle_gamma   90.00
#
_symmetry.space_group_name_H-M   'P 1'
#
loop_
_entity.id
_entity.type
_entity.pdbx_description
1 polymer ?
#
loop_
_entity_poly.entity_id
_entity_poly.type
_entity_poly.pdbx_seq_one_letter_code
_entity_poly.pdbx_strand_id
1 'polypeptide(L)' 'MNRRKKIQQLLKAHAKKASSKLAPVNKDKYVSKADRAKLQAEADQGAGGSGSDDV' A
#
# COMPACT_ATOMS: atom_id res chain seq x y z
N MET A 1 -7.45 -26.30 23.70
CA MET A 1 -6.19 -25.55 23.44
C MET A 1 -5.05 -26.55 23.33
N ASN A 2 -4.47 -26.67 22.15
CA ASN A 2 -3.36 -27.59 21.89
C ASN A 2 -2.23 -26.73 21.28
N ARG A 3 -0.98 -26.89 21.73
CA ARG A 3 0.12 -25.95 21.38
C ARG A 3 0.25 -25.76 19.88
N ARG A 4 0.09 -26.83 19.10
CA ARG A 4 0.09 -26.81 17.62
C ARG A 4 -0.94 -25.84 17.04
N LYS A 5 -2.20 -25.89 17.53
CA LYS A 5 -3.27 -25.00 17.06
C LYS A 5 -3.00 -23.54 17.42
N LYS A 6 -2.45 -23.29 18.62
CA LYS A 6 -2.10 -21.94 19.09
C LYS A 6 -0.98 -21.33 18.26
N ILE A 7 0.07 -22.09 17.96
CA ILE A 7 1.18 -21.65 17.09
C ILE A 7 0.66 -21.31 15.69
N GLN A 8 -0.15 -22.19 15.08
CA GLN A 8 -0.72 -21.93 13.75
C GLN A 8 -1.60 -20.67 13.73
N GLN A 9 -2.40 -20.45 14.78
CA GLN A 9 -3.23 -19.25 14.90
C GLN A 9 -2.39 -17.96 14.98
N LEU A 10 -1.32 -17.97 15.79
CA LEU A 10 -0.39 -16.85 15.92
C LEU A 10 0.33 -16.54 14.61
N LEU A 11 0.86 -17.55 13.93
CA LEU A 11 1.57 -17.39 12.66
C LEU A 11 0.66 -16.79 11.58
N LYS A 12 -0.58 -17.28 11.46
CA LYS A 12 -1.57 -16.73 10.53
C LYS A 12 -1.91 -15.27 10.84
N ALA A 13 -2.07 -14.92 12.11
CA ALA A 13 -2.33 -13.55 12.52
C ALA A 13 -1.16 -12.62 12.21
N HIS A 14 0.08 -13.08 12.38
CA HIS A 14 1.29 -12.29 12.08
C HIS A 14 1.46 -12.09 10.57
N ALA A 15 1.26 -13.15 9.77
CA ALA A 15 1.29 -13.06 8.32
C ALA A 15 0.26 -12.06 7.79
N LYS A 16 -0.98 -12.09 8.30
CA LYS A 16 -2.04 -11.14 7.93
C LYS A 16 -1.71 -9.70 8.32
N LYS A 17 -1.08 -9.48 9.48
CA LYS A 17 -0.62 -8.16 9.93
C LYS A 17 0.54 -7.63 9.10
N ALA A 18 1.44 -8.49 8.65
CA ALA A 18 2.52 -8.11 7.75
C ALA A 18 1.97 -7.74 6.37
N SER A 19 1.11 -8.59 5.79
CA SER A 19 0.52 -8.33 4.48
C SER A 19 -0.37 -7.09 4.47
N SER A 20 -1.10 -6.79 5.55
CA SER A 20 -1.91 -5.56 5.63
C SER A 20 -1.08 -4.28 5.74
N LYS A 21 0.19 -4.37 6.15
CA LYS A 21 1.10 -3.21 6.25
C LYS A 21 1.88 -2.99 4.96
N LEU A 22 2.21 -4.08 4.26
CA LEU A 22 2.90 -4.05 2.98
C LEU A 22 1.97 -3.82 1.79
N ALA A 23 0.69 -4.21 1.91
CA ALA A 23 -0.28 -3.99 0.85
C ALA A 23 -0.53 -2.49 0.66
N PRO A 24 -0.41 -1.96 -0.57
CA PRO A 24 -0.87 -0.62 -0.86
C PRO A 24 -2.35 -0.52 -0.50
N VAL A 25 -2.74 0.60 0.10
CA VAL A 25 -4.15 0.88 0.37
C VAL A 25 -4.82 1.02 -1.00
N ASN A 26 -5.39 -0.08 -1.51
CA ASN A 26 -6.11 -0.17 -2.80
C ASN A 26 -7.41 0.65 -2.83
N LYS A 27 -7.60 1.55 -1.87
CA LYS A 27 -8.69 2.51 -1.88
C LYS A 27 -8.12 3.78 -2.46
N ASP A 28 -8.71 4.24 -3.54
CA ASP A 28 -8.47 5.60 -4.03
C ASP A 28 -8.67 6.54 -2.85
N LYS A 29 -7.59 7.23 -2.49
CA LYS A 29 -7.60 8.16 -1.38
C LYS A 29 -8.70 9.18 -1.69
N TYR A 30 -9.69 9.30 -0.81
CA TYR A 30 -10.75 10.27 -1.00
C TYR A 30 -10.14 11.67 -0.86
N VAL A 31 -9.79 12.27 -1.99
CA VAL A 31 -9.34 13.65 -2.10
C VAL A 31 -10.54 14.51 -2.45
N SER A 32 -10.71 15.61 -1.70
CA SER A 32 -11.72 16.62 -1.99
C SER A 32 -11.49 17.20 -3.39
N LYS A 33 -12.51 17.85 -3.99
CA LYS A 33 -12.37 18.47 -5.32
C LYS A 33 -11.17 19.44 -5.41
N ALA A 34 -10.86 20.14 -4.32
CA ALA A 34 -9.72 21.05 -4.24
C ALA A 34 -8.37 20.33 -4.27
N ASP A 35 -8.26 19.19 -3.58
CA ASP A 35 -7.01 18.43 -3.49
C ASP A 35 -6.72 17.64 -4.77
N ARG A 36 -7.76 17.20 -5.48
CA ARG A 36 -7.61 16.58 -6.80
C ARG A 36 -7.02 17.55 -7.84
N ALA A 37 -7.45 18.81 -7.84
CA ALA A 37 -6.90 19.83 -8.73
C ALA A 37 -5.42 20.13 -8.45
N LYS A 38 -5.03 20.15 -7.17
CA LYS A 38 -3.62 20.33 -6.76
C LYS A 38 -2.76 19.13 -7.16
N LEU A 39 -3.25 17.91 -6.95
CA LEU A 39 -2.52 16.71 -7.35
C LEU A 39 -2.37 16.57 -8.87
N GLN A 40 -3.34 17.03 -9.66
CA GLN A 40 -3.21 17.08 -11.12
C GLN A 40 -2.17 18.13 -11.56
N ALA A 41 -2.16 19.31 -10.94
CA ALA A 41 -1.15 20.33 -11.22
C ALA A 41 0.27 19.89 -10.83
N GLU A 42 0.44 19.16 -9.73
CA GLU A 42 1.73 18.60 -9.30
C GLU A 42 2.14 17.39 -10.16
N ALA A 43 1.19 16.56 -10.61
CA ALA A 43 1.47 15.44 -11.51
C ALA A 43 1.93 15.91 -12.91
N ASP A 44 1.37 17.01 -13.42
CA ASP A 44 1.79 17.61 -14.69
C ASP A 44 3.22 18.21 -14.60
N GLN A 45 3.69 18.57 -13.41
CA GLN A 45 5.04 19.11 -13.20
C GLN A 45 6.10 18.03 -12.86
N GLY A 46 5.69 16.81 -12.54
CA GLY A 46 6.58 15.73 -12.09
C GLY A 46 6.90 14.63 -13.11
N ALA A 47 6.24 14.59 -14.27
CA ALA A 47 6.38 13.50 -15.26
C ALA A 47 7.52 13.71 -16.27
N GLY A 48 8.65 14.27 -15.82
CA GLY A 48 9.82 14.60 -16.65
C GLY A 48 11.14 13.91 -16.25
N GLY A 49 11.12 12.80 -15.50
CA GLY A 49 12.37 12.20 -15.02
C GLY A 49 12.35 10.69 -14.74
N SER A 50 13.17 9.98 -15.52
CA SER A 50 13.77 8.66 -15.29
C SER A 50 12.92 7.40 -15.45
N GLY A 51 12.97 6.84 -16.66
CA GLY A 51 13.06 5.38 -16.85
C GLY A 51 14.53 4.93 -16.75
N SER A 52 14.74 3.76 -16.15
CA SER A 52 15.90 2.84 -16.25
C SER A 52 15.76 1.83 -15.10
N ASP A 53 15.93 0.52 -15.19
CA ASP A 53 16.22 -0.43 -16.27
C ASP A 53 15.95 -1.83 -15.65
N ASP A 54 15.41 -2.75 -16.43
CA ASP A 54 15.21 -4.17 -16.08
C ASP A 54 16.53 -4.95 -16.13
N VAL A 55 17.02 -5.49 -14.99
CA VAL A 55 17.91 -6.69 -14.88
C VAL A 55 17.62 -7.45 -13.60
#